data_AF-A0A3D0P8C1-F1
#
_entry.id   AF-A0A3D0P8C1-F1
#
_cell.length_a   1.000
_cell.length_b   1.000
_cell.length_c   1.000
_cell.angle_alpha   90.00
_cell.angle_beta   90.00
_cell.angle_gamma   90.00
#
_symmetry.space_group_name_H-M   'P 1'
#
loop_
_entity.id
_entity.type
_entity.pdbx_description
1 polymer ?
#
loop_
_entity_poly.entity_id
_entity_poly.type
_entity_poly.pdbx_seq_one_letter_code
_entity_poly.pdbx_strand_id
1 'polypeptide(L)' 'LSWFVADTPITKGTPGSGIFSVAFRNALHGTAVGGNYEKPADAANNLAFTRDGGKTWYAGEGLSGYR' A
#
# COMPACT_ATOMS: atom_id res chain seq x y z
N LEU A 1 -11.70 -15.51 -15.38
CA LEU A 1 -11.07 -14.50 -14.50
C LEU A 1 -12.07 -14.14 -13.41
N SER A 2 -11.71 -14.25 -12.13
CA SER A 2 -12.47 -13.66 -11.03
C SER A 2 -11.58 -12.64 -10.32
N TRP A 3 -12.19 -11.57 -9.82
CA TRP A 3 -11.51 -10.60 -8.97
C TRP A 3 -11.86 -10.87 -7.51
N PHE A 4 -10.90 -10.65 -6.62
CA PHE A 4 -11.13 -10.57 -5.18
C PHE A 4 -10.68 -9.21 -4.67
N VAL A 5 -11.28 -8.79 -3.57
CA VAL A 5 -10.94 -7.54 -2.88
C VAL A 5 -10.26 -7.90 -1.58
N ALA A 6 -9.17 -7.20 -1.26
CA ALA A 6 -8.48 -7.30 0.01
C ALA A 6 -8.25 -5.89 0.56
N ASP A 7 -8.51 -5.72 1.85
CA ASP A 7 -8.18 -4.47 2.53
C ASP A 7 -6.66 -4.33 2.70
N THR A 8 -6.20 -3.09 2.64
CA THR A 8 -4.83 -2.72 2.96
C THR A 8 -4.84 -1.70 4.10
N PRO A 9 -3.74 -1.62 4.88
CA PRO A 9 -3.60 -0.59 5.91
C PRO A 9 -3.29 0.78 5.33
N ILE A 10 -3.08 0.91 4.00
CA ILE A 10 -2.71 2.17 3.36
C ILE A 10 -3.79 3.23 3.55
N THR A 11 -3.38 4.46 3.83
CA THR A 11 -4.25 5.62 3.97
C THR A 11 -5.22 5.75 2.78
N LYS A 12 -6.52 5.86 3.08
CA LYS A 12 -7.62 5.88 2.10
C LYS A 12 -8.80 6.73 2.60
N GLY A 13 -9.71 7.11 1.71
CA GLY A 13 -10.97 7.80 2.07
C GLY A 13 -11.06 9.28 1.68
N THR A 14 -9.99 9.86 1.12
CA THR A 14 -9.99 11.19 0.50
C THR A 14 -9.60 11.11 -0.99
N PRO A 15 -9.93 12.11 -1.82
CA PRO A 15 -9.49 12.17 -3.23
C PRO A 15 -7.96 12.13 -3.40
N GLY A 16 -7.23 12.65 -2.40
CA GLY A 16 -5.78 12.64 -2.35
C GLY A 16 -5.14 11.32 -1.95
N SER A 17 -5.93 10.35 -1.46
CA SER A 17 -5.40 9.18 -0.75
C SER A 17 -5.58 7.86 -1.51
N GLY A 18 -4.60 6.97 -1.37
CA GLY A 18 -4.71 5.60 -1.86
C GLY A 18 -3.36 4.94 -2.13
N ILE A 19 -3.42 3.80 -2.83
CA ILE A 19 -2.25 3.08 -3.34
C ILE A 19 -1.87 3.69 -4.69
N PHE A 20 -0.61 4.09 -4.83
CA PHE A 20 -0.08 4.65 -6.08
C PHE A 20 0.84 3.69 -6.84
N SER A 21 1.40 2.69 -6.16
CA SER A 21 2.21 1.66 -6.81
C SER A 21 2.12 0.32 -6.07
N VAL A 22 2.24 -0.76 -6.83
CA VAL A 22 2.29 -2.14 -6.36
C VAL A 22 3.34 -2.92 -7.15
N ALA A 23 4.14 -3.71 -6.46
CA ALA A 23 5.13 -4.58 -7.09
C ALA A 23 5.22 -5.93 -6.36
N PHE A 24 5.37 -7.00 -7.13
CA PHE A 24 5.56 -8.35 -6.60
C PHE A 24 6.95 -8.86 -6.98
N ARG A 25 7.72 -9.31 -5.98
CA ARG A 25 9.01 -9.98 -6.23
C ARG A 25 8.80 -11.42 -6.72
N ASN A 26 7.70 -12.03 -6.31
CA ASN A 26 7.25 -13.36 -6.72
C ASN A 26 5.74 -13.51 -6.44
N ALA A 27 5.14 -14.66 -6.77
CA ALA A 27 3.70 -14.89 -6.67
C ALA A 27 3.11 -14.72 -5.25
N LEU A 28 3.93 -14.76 -4.20
CA LEU A 28 3.46 -14.68 -2.81
C LEU A 28 3.79 -13.33 -2.16
N HIS A 29 4.89 -12.71 -2.55
CA HIS A 29 5.43 -11.56 -1.85
C HIS A 29 5.34 -10.30 -2.69
N GLY A 30 4.60 -9.32 -2.17
CA GLY A 30 4.41 -8.04 -2.80
C GLY A 30 4.47 -6.89 -1.81
N THR A 31 4.63 -5.71 -2.38
CA THR A 31 4.69 -4.43 -1.68
C THR A 31 3.71 -3.49 -2.36
N ALA A 32 2.96 -2.72 -1.57
CA ALA A 32 2.15 -1.60 -2.02
C ALA A 32 2.63 -0.34 -1.31
N VAL A 33 2.73 0.75 -2.06
CA VAL A 33 3.07 2.07 -1.53
C VAL A 33 2.00 3.09 -1.93
N GLY A 34 1.78 4.05 -1.05
CA GLY A 34 0.68 4.99 -1.16
C GLY A 34 0.77 6.08 -0.11
N GLY A 35 -0.37 6.65 0.24
CA GLY A 35 -0.47 7.73 1.22
C GLY A 35 -1.49 8.76 0.78
N ASN A 36 -1.32 10.01 1.19
CA ASN A 36 -2.09 11.15 0.67
C ASN A 36 -1.14 12.14 -0.02
N TYR A 37 -1.28 12.32 -1.34
CA TYR A 37 -0.39 13.22 -2.08
C TYR A 37 -0.56 14.70 -1.68
N GLU A 38 -1.72 15.08 -1.14
CA GLU A 38 -1.99 16.41 -0.61
C GLU A 38 -1.26 16.67 0.72
N LYS A 39 -0.76 15.61 1.38
CA LYS A 39 -0.03 15.65 2.65
C LYS A 39 1.33 14.94 2.53
N PRO A 40 2.30 15.48 1.76
CA PRO A 40 3.56 14.79 1.46
C PRO A 40 4.47 14.54 2.66
N ALA A 41 4.27 15.25 3.78
CA ALA A 41 4.98 15.00 5.02
C ALA A 41 4.31 13.92 5.89
N ASP A 42 3.09 13.51 5.57
CA ASP A 42 2.40 12.43 6.27
C ASP A 42 2.89 11.08 5.73
N ALA A 43 3.76 10.46 6.52
CA ALA A 43 4.36 9.18 6.23
C ALA A 43 3.65 8.01 6.94
N ALA A 44 2.54 8.26 7.63
CA ALA A 44 1.80 7.20 8.28
C ALA A 44 1.10 6.32 7.23
N ASN A 45 1.21 5.00 7.41
CA ASN A 45 0.49 4.02 6.58
C ASN A 45 0.71 4.22 5.07
N ASN A 46 1.95 4.49 4.67
CA ASN A 46 2.35 4.68 3.27
C ASN A 46 3.00 3.43 2.63
N LEU A 47 3.14 2.35 3.41
CA LEU A 47 3.79 1.11 3.01
C LEU A 47 3.01 -0.10 3.54
N ALA A 48 2.79 -1.08 2.67
CA ALA A 48 2.21 -2.36 3.04
C ALA A 48 2.89 -3.52 2.33
N PHE A 49 2.94 -4.68 3.00
CA PHE A 49 3.52 -5.91 2.49
C PHE A 49 2.51 -7.06 2.52
N THR A 50 2.58 -7.95 1.54
CA THR A 50 1.87 -9.23 1.54
C THR A 50 2.86 -10.40 1.47
N ARG A 51 2.48 -11.55 2.04
CA ARG A 51 3.23 -12.81 1.97
C ARG A 51 2.39 -13.96 1.40
N ASP A 52 1.17 -13.68 0.95
CA ASP A 52 0.18 -14.66 0.51
C ASP A 52 -0.48 -14.31 -0.83
N GLY A 53 0.21 -13.52 -1.66
CA GLY A 53 -0.27 -13.15 -2.99
C GLY A 53 -1.31 -12.04 -2.97
N GLY A 54 -1.31 -11.19 -1.95
CA GLY A 54 -2.20 -10.03 -1.82
C GLY A 54 -3.53 -10.32 -1.15
N LYS A 55 -3.69 -11.49 -0.50
CA LYS A 55 -4.90 -11.82 0.27
C LYS A 55 -4.92 -11.10 1.61
N THR A 56 -3.77 -10.97 2.25
CA THR A 56 -3.56 -10.16 3.47
C THR A 56 -2.42 -9.18 3.29
N TRP A 57 -2.56 -8.02 3.92
CA TRP A 57 -1.59 -6.93 3.88
C TRP A 57 -1.25 -6.45 5.28
N TYR A 58 0.04 -6.21 5.52
CA TYR A 58 0.59 -5.77 6.80
C TYR A 58 1.27 -4.42 6.63
N ALA A 59 1.10 -3.51 7.60
CA ALA A 59 1.75 -2.21 7.55
C ALA A 59 3.28 -2.39 7.61
N GLY A 60 3.98 -1.61 6.79
CA GLY A 60 5.42 -1.46 6.86
C GLY A 60 5.80 -0.08 7.39
N GLU A 61 7.04 0.03 7.85
CA GLU A 61 7.64 1.29 8.31
C GLU A 61 8.90 1.61 7.50
N GLY A 62 9.43 2.82 7.68
CA GLY A 62 10.74 3.22 7.15
C GLY A 62 10.70 4.11 5.90
N LEU A 63 9.52 4.42 5.36
CA LEU A 63 9.37 5.46 4.35
C LEU A 63 9.04 6.78 5.03
N SER A 64 9.84 7.82 4.82
CA SER A 64 9.66 9.15 5.42
C SER A 64 8.93 10.15 4.51
N GLY A 65 8.44 9.71 3.35
CA GLY A 65 7.78 10.53 2.33
C GLY A 65 7.74 9.83 0.97
N TYR A 66 7.22 10.49 -0.05
CA TYR A 66 7.19 10.00 -1.44
C TYR A 66 7.85 11.02 -2.38
N ARG A 67 8.67 10.52 -3.31
CA ARG A 67 9.02 11.13 -4.60
C ARG A 67 9.39 10.03 -5.56
#